data_AF-A0A1M5L7C3-F1
#
_entry.id   AF-A0A1M5L7C3-F1
#
_cell.length_a   1.000
_cell.length_b   1.000
_cell.length_c   1.000
_cell.angle_alpha   90.00
_cell.angle_beta   90.00
_cell.angle_gamma   90.00
#
_symmetry.space_group_name_H-M   'P 1'
#
loop_
_entity.id
_entity.type
_entity.pdbx_description
1 polymer ?
#
loop_
_entity_poly.entity_id
_entity_poly.type
_entity_poly.pdbx_seq_one_letter_code
_entity_poly.pdbx_strand_id
1 'polypeptide(L)'
;MRNLFLIVVHFTTIICISQNTNPDSDKKFTIHEIDSISDKNGRYIISEGKIEAILETKAKKQKTKILNGSGGFSYNLYQYHFNEEKYNALSQIEQRKYNFDKYTNLIKGKYHQAIHYENAYSENIYGEFYYFKTLLFYVKIRIIKSENNKEDISETFSLSLAELDDPKEIKSFFIIVKSWVNEKNNEILKIYNRK
;
A
#
# COMPACT_ATOMS: atom_id res chain seq x y z
N MET A 1 2.01 -3.21 -60.90
CA MET A 1 2.27 -4.18 -59.82
C MET A 1 2.99 -3.40 -58.72
N ARG A 2 2.31 -2.74 -57.78
CA ARG A 2 1.50 -3.22 -56.65
C ARG A 2 2.40 -3.77 -55.52
N ASN A 3 2.23 -3.17 -54.33
CA ASN A 3 2.81 -3.46 -53.00
C ASN A 3 4.07 -2.62 -52.69
N LEU A 4 4.03 -1.49 -51.94
CA LEU A 4 3.40 -1.19 -50.64
C LEU A 4 3.98 -2.05 -49.51
N PHE A 5 4.96 -1.52 -48.78
CA PHE A 5 5.22 -1.88 -47.37
C PHE A 5 6.03 -0.77 -46.69
N LEU A 6 5.33 0.28 -46.27
CA LEU A 6 5.73 1.12 -45.14
C LEU A 6 5.31 0.36 -43.88
N ILE A 7 6.25 -0.29 -43.19
CA ILE A 7 5.99 -0.80 -41.83
C ILE A 7 6.42 0.28 -40.85
N VAL A 8 5.46 1.14 -40.54
CA VAL A 8 5.48 1.97 -39.33
C VAL A 8 5.27 1.02 -38.16
N VAL A 9 6.35 0.65 -37.48
CA VAL A 9 6.24 0.04 -36.15
C VAL A 9 6.00 1.18 -35.15
N HIS A 10 4.77 1.67 -35.11
CA HIS A 10 4.27 2.33 -33.92
C HIS A 10 3.81 1.22 -32.98
N PHE A 11 4.69 0.86 -32.06
CA PHE A 11 4.32 0.13 -30.87
C PHE A 11 3.16 0.87 -30.22
N THR A 12 2.00 0.23 -30.27
CA THR A 12 0.81 0.62 -29.55
C THR A 12 1.15 0.54 -28.06
N THR A 13 1.49 1.68 -27.47
CA THR A 13 1.29 1.87 -26.05
C THR A 13 -0.21 1.72 -25.83
N ILE A 14 -0.64 0.55 -25.38
CA ILE A 14 -2.00 0.35 -24.87
C ILE A 14 -2.05 1.12 -23.56
N ILE A 15 -2.24 2.44 -23.66
CA ILE A 15 -2.73 3.25 -22.57
C ILE A 15 -4.23 2.96 -22.58
N CYS A 16 -4.66 2.01 -21.76
CA CYS A 16 -6.08 1.83 -21.46
C CYS A 16 -6.56 3.07 -20.68
N ILE A 17 -6.85 4.15 -21.38
CA ILE A 17 -7.63 5.26 -20.83
C ILE A 17 -9.08 4.79 -20.87
N SER A 18 -9.52 4.16 -19.79
CA SER A 18 -10.94 4.07 -19.48
C SER A 18 -11.43 5.48 -19.19
N GLN A 19 -11.97 6.16 -20.21
CA GLN A 19 -12.73 7.38 -20.00
C GLN A 19 -14.08 6.99 -19.41
N ASN A 20 -14.15 7.00 -18.08
CA ASN A 20 -15.40 6.87 -17.38
C ASN A 20 -16.18 8.19 -17.53
N THR A 21 -17.07 8.26 -18.52
CA THR A 21 -17.83 9.47 -18.90
C THR A 21 -19.09 9.70 -18.06
N ASN A 22 -19.23 9.02 -16.92
CA ASN A 22 -20.36 9.24 -16.02
C ASN A 22 -19.99 10.21 -14.88
N PRO A 23 -20.52 11.45 -14.86
CA PRO A 23 -20.20 12.45 -13.84
C PRO A 23 -20.66 12.06 -12.42
N ASP A 24 -21.53 11.06 -12.29
CA ASP A 24 -21.95 10.47 -11.02
C ASP A 24 -21.21 9.17 -10.64
N SER A 25 -20.30 8.70 -11.49
CA SER A 25 -19.46 7.56 -11.13
C SER A 25 -18.27 8.02 -10.30
N ASP A 26 -18.13 7.46 -9.11
CA ASP A 26 -16.93 7.66 -8.29
C ASP A 26 -15.69 7.29 -9.13
N LYS A 27 -14.89 8.30 -9.49
CA LYS A 27 -13.69 8.11 -10.32
C LYS A 27 -12.76 7.11 -9.63
N LYS A 28 -12.51 5.97 -10.28
CA LYS A 28 -11.48 5.01 -9.87
C LYS A 28 -10.12 5.56 -10.30
N PHE A 29 -9.28 5.93 -9.34
CA PHE A 29 -7.92 6.37 -9.61
C PHE A 29 -7.01 5.18 -9.88
N THR A 30 -6.11 5.35 -10.84
CA THR A 30 -4.96 4.45 -11.02
C THR A 30 -3.96 4.62 -9.87
N ILE A 31 -3.08 3.64 -9.67
CA ILE A 31 -2.01 3.71 -8.65
C ILE A 31 -1.15 4.97 -8.84
N HIS A 32 -0.78 5.30 -10.08
CA HIS A 32 0.01 6.49 -10.38
C HIS A 32 -0.71 7.80 -10.06
N GLU A 33 -2.01 7.88 -10.32
CA GLU A 33 -2.82 9.03 -9.90
C GLU A 33 -2.89 9.12 -8.37
N ILE A 34 -3.08 8.00 -7.67
CA ILE A 34 -3.09 7.97 -6.20
C ILE A 34 -1.74 8.41 -5.63
N ASP A 35 -0.63 7.95 -6.20
CA ASP A 35 0.72 8.35 -5.78
C ASP A 35 0.91 9.85 -5.97
N SER A 36 0.56 10.39 -7.14
CA SER A 36 0.61 11.83 -7.43
C SER A 36 -0.24 12.66 -6.47
N ILE A 37 -1.48 12.23 -6.20
CA ILE A 37 -2.36 12.88 -5.23
C ILE A 37 -1.75 12.83 -3.83
N SER A 38 -1.20 11.69 -3.43
CA SER A 38 -0.60 11.50 -2.10
C SER A 38 0.63 12.37 -1.90
N ASP A 39 1.45 12.54 -2.95
CA ASP A 39 2.63 13.40 -2.92
C ASP A 39 2.25 14.88 -2.88
N LYS A 40 1.20 15.29 -3.61
CA LYS A 40 0.69 16.67 -3.61
C LYS A 40 0.00 17.04 -2.29
N ASN A 41 -0.86 16.18 -1.78
CA ASN A 41 -1.71 16.49 -0.62
C ASN A 41 -1.02 16.19 0.71
N GLY A 42 0.01 15.36 0.69
CA GLY A 42 0.74 14.95 1.88
C GLY A 42 -0.03 13.98 2.78
N ARG A 43 0.57 13.71 3.94
CA ARG A 43 0.06 12.75 4.93
C ARG A 43 -1.10 13.36 5.71
N TYR A 44 -2.16 12.58 5.89
CA TYR A 44 -3.35 13.03 6.60
C TYR A 44 -3.43 12.48 8.03
N ILE A 45 -3.22 11.17 8.24
CA ILE A 45 -3.08 10.59 9.59
C ILE A 45 -1.72 9.91 9.71
N ILE A 46 -1.06 10.10 10.85
CA ILE A 46 0.17 9.41 11.23
C ILE A 46 -0.09 8.67 12.55
N SER A 47 0.27 7.39 12.61
CA SER A 47 0.22 6.59 13.83
C SER A 47 1.50 5.79 13.97
N GLU A 48 2.19 5.94 15.09
CA GLU A 48 3.51 5.34 15.33
C GLU A 48 3.51 4.54 16.63
N GLY A 49 4.43 3.59 16.73
CA GLY A 49 4.58 2.79 17.93
C GLY A 49 5.90 2.03 17.98
N LYS A 50 6.13 1.37 19.11
CA LYS A 50 7.29 0.51 19.34
C LYS A 50 6.93 -0.95 19.08
N ILE A 51 7.92 -1.74 18.69
CA ILE A 51 7.82 -3.19 18.53
C ILE A 51 8.88 -3.84 19.40
N GLU A 52 8.46 -4.86 20.14
CA GLU A 52 9.33 -5.85 20.75
C GLU A 52 9.02 -7.21 20.12
N ALA A 53 10.05 -7.95 19.74
CA ALA A 53 9.91 -9.22 19.04
C ALA A 53 10.81 -10.27 19.68
N ILE A 54 10.32 -11.50 19.80
CA ILE A 54 11.09 -12.64 20.27
C ILE A 54 10.98 -13.72 19.21
N LEU A 55 12.12 -14.15 18.66
CA LEU A 55 12.17 -15.15 17.60
C LEU A 55 12.94 -16.39 18.07
N GLU A 56 12.27 -17.54 18.04
CA GLU A 56 12.85 -18.82 18.40
C GLU A 56 13.33 -19.57 17.15
N THR A 57 14.65 -19.76 17.03
CA THR A 57 15.23 -20.55 15.94
C THR A 57 15.77 -21.89 16.47
N LYS A 58 15.52 -22.98 15.73
CA LYS A 58 16.15 -24.27 16.02
C LYS A 58 17.61 -24.24 15.58
N ALA A 59 18.55 -24.34 16.51
CA ALA A 59 19.96 -24.51 16.17
C ALA A 59 20.28 -25.98 15.84
N LYS A 60 21.37 -26.21 15.08
CA LYS A 60 21.83 -27.50 14.54
C LYS A 60 22.03 -28.65 15.56
N LYS A 61 21.80 -28.43 16.86
CA LYS A 61 21.89 -29.44 17.93
C LYS A 61 20.84 -29.17 19.02
N GLN A 62 19.54 -29.39 18.74
CA GLN A 62 18.39 -29.36 19.68
C GLN A 62 18.23 -28.16 20.65
N LYS A 63 19.13 -27.17 20.64
CA LYS A 63 19.03 -25.94 21.42
C LYS A 63 18.26 -24.90 20.63
N THR A 64 17.23 -24.34 21.23
CA THR A 64 16.52 -23.16 20.72
C THR A 64 17.41 -21.94 20.95
N LYS A 65 17.71 -21.18 19.89
CA LYS A 65 18.32 -19.85 20.00
C LYS A 65 17.18 -18.83 20.00
N ILE A 66 17.05 -18.11 21.11
CA ILE A 66 16.12 -17.00 21.26
C ILE A 66 16.82 -15.73 20.76
N LEU A 67 16.17 -15.00 19.87
CA LEU A 67 16.60 -13.69 19.38
C LEU A 67 15.61 -12.65 19.89
N ASN A 68 16.10 -11.72 20.70
CA ASN A 68 15.33 -10.55 21.11
C ASN A 68 15.52 -9.47 20.06
N GLY A 69 14.41 -8.85 19.66
CA GLY A 69 14.37 -7.76 18.71
C GLY A 69 13.59 -6.58 19.24
N SER A 70 14.03 -5.39 18.85
CA SER A 70 13.32 -4.14 19.18
C SER A 70 13.30 -3.21 17.99
N GLY A 71 12.31 -2.32 17.96
CA GLY A 71 12.20 -1.33 16.90
C GLY A 71 10.88 -0.57 16.96
N GLY A 72 10.36 -0.22 15.79
CA GLY A 72 9.15 0.58 15.70
C GLY A 72 8.40 0.40 14.40
N PHE A 73 7.18 0.93 14.38
CA PHE A 73 6.33 0.98 13.21
C PHE A 73 5.70 2.36 13.02
N SER A 74 5.29 2.62 11.79
CA SER A 74 4.51 3.80 11.42
C SER A 74 3.45 3.45 10.38
N TYR A 75 2.28 4.07 10.53
CA TYR A 75 1.22 4.15 9.55
C TYR A 75 1.10 5.59 9.08
N ASN A 76 1.11 5.80 7.78
CA ASN A 76 0.81 7.09 7.16
C ASN A 76 -0.38 6.90 6.21
N LEU A 77 -1.51 7.53 6.52
CA LEU A 77 -2.72 7.46 5.70
C LEU A 77 -2.86 8.71 4.85
N TYR A 78 -3.34 8.52 3.63
CA TYR A 78 -3.55 9.55 2.63
C TYR A 78 -4.99 9.50 2.16
N GLN A 79 -5.60 10.68 2.06
CA GLN A 79 -6.96 10.81 1.61
C GLN A 79 -7.01 11.58 0.29
N TYR A 80 -7.91 11.15 -0.58
CA TYR A 80 -8.35 12.03 -1.65
C TYR A 80 -9.40 12.93 -1.05
N HIS A 81 -9.03 14.19 -0.92
CA HIS A 81 -9.97 15.22 -0.62
C HIS A 81 -10.37 15.91 -1.92
N PHE A 82 -11.66 16.20 -2.03
CA PHE A 82 -12.18 17.29 -2.84
C PHE A 82 -12.28 16.98 -4.34
N ASN A 83 -13.49 16.64 -4.77
CA ASN A 83 -13.89 16.89 -6.16
C ASN A 83 -14.20 18.39 -6.29
N GLU A 84 -13.17 19.17 -6.61
CA GLU A 84 -13.21 20.63 -6.72
C GLU A 84 -14.28 21.11 -7.71
N GLU A 85 -14.41 20.42 -8.85
CA GLU A 85 -15.44 20.71 -9.84
C GLU A 85 -16.85 20.53 -9.26
N LYS A 86 -17.07 19.42 -8.52
CA LYS A 86 -18.36 19.16 -7.87
C LYS A 86 -18.67 20.16 -6.77
N TYR A 87 -17.69 20.54 -5.95
CA TYR A 87 -17.88 21.54 -4.91
C TYR A 87 -18.18 22.94 -5.48
N ASN A 88 -17.45 23.33 -6.53
CA ASN A 88 -17.66 24.59 -7.22
C ASN A 88 -19.00 24.65 -7.97
N ALA A 89 -19.56 23.49 -8.33
CA ALA A 89 -20.91 23.38 -8.90
C ALA A 89 -22.05 23.48 -7.86
N LEU A 90 -21.76 23.39 -6.55
CA LEU A 90 -22.77 23.54 -5.48
C LEU A 90 -23.16 25.02 -5.31
N SER A 91 -24.40 25.26 -4.87
CA SER A 91 -24.83 26.60 -4.45
C SER A 91 -24.08 27.05 -3.18
N GLN A 92 -24.06 28.37 -2.93
CA GLN A 92 -23.41 28.91 -1.72
C GLN A 92 -23.98 28.33 -0.41
N ILE A 93 -25.27 27.99 -0.37
CA ILE A 93 -25.90 27.39 0.82
C ILE A 93 -25.43 25.95 1.02
N GLU A 94 -25.25 25.20 -0.06
CA GLU A 94 -24.75 23.83 -0.04
C GLU A 94 -23.26 23.77 0.30
N GLN A 95 -22.46 24.70 -0.24
CA GLN A 95 -21.05 24.84 0.12
C GLN A 95 -20.88 25.09 1.63
N ARG A 96 -21.70 25.97 2.23
CA ARG A 96 -21.68 26.25 3.68
C ARG A 96 -22.06 25.04 4.54
N LYS A 97 -22.79 24.08 3.99
CA LYS A 97 -23.19 22.83 4.65
C LYS A 97 -22.30 21.64 4.26
N TYR A 98 -21.27 21.87 3.44
CA TYR A 98 -20.44 20.81 2.91
C TYR A 98 -19.55 20.23 4.01
N ASN A 99 -19.89 19.03 4.45
CA ASN A 99 -19.05 18.30 5.40
C ASN A 99 -17.90 17.65 4.63
N PHE A 100 -16.76 18.33 4.60
CA PHE A 100 -15.53 17.88 3.97
C PHE A 100 -15.15 16.44 4.37
N ASP A 101 -15.23 16.10 5.65
CA ASP A 101 -14.87 14.76 6.14
C ASP A 101 -15.78 13.66 5.55
N LYS A 102 -17.08 13.95 5.37
CA LYS A 102 -18.03 13.02 4.73
C LYS A 102 -17.67 12.69 3.29
N TYR A 103 -16.94 13.57 2.61
CA TYR A 103 -16.57 13.43 1.21
C TYR A 103 -15.07 13.17 1.00
N THR A 104 -14.32 12.94 2.09
CA THR A 104 -12.96 12.38 2.03
C THR A 104 -13.02 10.86 1.94
N ASN A 105 -12.12 10.30 1.15
CA ASN A 105 -11.95 8.86 1.07
C ASN A 105 -10.49 8.50 1.29
N LEU A 106 -10.24 7.42 2.05
CA LEU A 106 -8.93 6.80 2.11
C LEU A 106 -8.55 6.34 0.69
N ILE A 107 -7.38 6.72 0.23
CA ILE A 107 -6.86 6.29 -1.07
C ILE A 107 -5.57 5.50 -0.95
N LYS A 108 -4.79 5.75 0.11
CA LYS A 108 -3.53 5.06 0.34
C LYS A 108 -3.22 4.96 1.83
N GLY A 109 -2.70 3.80 2.24
CA GLY A 109 -2.06 3.61 3.53
C GLY A 109 -0.63 3.13 3.30
N LYS A 110 0.36 3.81 3.90
CA LYS A 110 1.74 3.35 3.96
C LYS A 110 2.02 2.80 5.35
N TYR A 111 2.51 1.57 5.41
CA TYR A 111 3.05 0.96 6.61
C TYR A 111 4.57 0.84 6.49
N HIS A 112 5.27 1.08 7.58
CA HIS A 112 6.67 0.76 7.71
C HIS A 112 6.93 0.17 9.09
N GLN A 113 7.64 -0.94 9.16
CA GLN A 113 8.26 -1.45 10.38
C GLN A 113 9.75 -1.67 10.17
N ALA A 114 10.50 -1.44 11.24
CA ALA A 114 11.89 -1.81 11.35
C ALA A 114 12.11 -2.51 12.69
N ILE A 115 12.73 -3.70 12.67
CA ILE A 115 13.08 -4.48 13.85
C ILE A 115 14.55 -4.84 13.76
N HIS A 116 15.31 -4.57 14.82
CA HIS A 116 16.69 -5.02 14.97
C HIS A 116 16.74 -6.20 15.93
N TYR A 117 17.18 -7.36 15.47
CA TYR A 117 17.42 -8.54 16.33
C TYR A 117 18.86 -8.56 16.82
N GLU A 118 19.03 -8.59 18.14
CA GLU A 118 20.33 -8.50 18.79
C GLU A 118 21.31 -9.57 18.28
N ASN A 119 22.51 -9.12 17.89
CA ASN A 119 23.59 -9.99 17.42
C ASN A 119 23.20 -10.91 16.24
N ALA A 120 22.22 -10.50 15.44
CA ALA A 120 21.74 -11.27 14.30
C ALA A 120 21.55 -10.38 13.06
N TYR A 121 20.33 -9.91 12.80
CA TYR A 121 19.99 -9.18 11.59
C TYR A 121 18.92 -8.12 11.89
N SER A 122 18.76 -7.18 10.98
CA SER A 122 17.64 -6.25 10.97
C SER A 122 16.64 -6.65 9.89
N GLU A 123 15.36 -6.43 10.16
CA GLU A 123 14.26 -6.63 9.22
C GLU A 123 13.51 -5.31 9.03
N ASN A 124 13.30 -4.91 7.78
CA ASN A 124 12.46 -3.78 7.42
C ASN A 124 11.33 -4.28 6.51
N ILE A 125 10.08 -3.97 6.85
CA ILE A 125 8.94 -4.24 5.99
C ILE A 125 8.22 -2.93 5.67
N TYR A 126 8.07 -2.68 4.38
CA TYR A 126 7.32 -1.57 3.81
C TYR A 126 6.07 -2.11 3.15
N GLY A 127 4.92 -1.51 3.45
CA GLY A 127 3.64 -1.83 2.81
C GLY A 127 3.01 -0.56 2.23
N GLU A 128 2.52 -0.63 0.99
CA GLU A 128 1.69 0.40 0.40
C GLU A 128 0.36 -0.22 -0.01
N PHE A 129 -0.72 0.20 0.65
CA PHE A 129 -2.08 -0.29 0.49
C PHE A 129 -2.88 0.75 -0.28
N TYR A 130 -3.51 0.36 -1.38
CA TYR A 130 -4.23 1.26 -2.27
C TYR A 130 -5.73 0.97 -2.22
N TYR A 131 -6.50 2.03 -2.05
CA TYR A 131 -7.92 1.94 -1.74
C TYR A 131 -8.78 2.65 -2.75
N PHE A 132 -9.93 2.05 -3.01
CA PHE A 132 -11.07 2.74 -3.58
C PHE A 132 -12.10 2.91 -2.47
N LYS A 133 -12.21 4.14 -1.95
CA LYS A 133 -12.94 4.46 -0.71
C LYS A 133 -12.35 3.79 0.53
N THR A 134 -12.78 2.58 0.85
CA THR A 134 -12.25 1.76 1.95
C THR A 134 -12.01 0.32 1.51
N LEU A 135 -12.22 0.03 0.23
CA LEU A 135 -11.97 -1.28 -0.35
C LEU A 135 -10.53 -1.32 -0.86
N LEU A 136 -9.71 -2.19 -0.26
CA LEU A 136 -8.37 -2.49 -0.73
C LEU A 136 -8.47 -3.11 -2.12
N PHE A 137 -7.75 -2.57 -3.10
CA PHE A 137 -7.71 -3.15 -4.45
C PHE A 137 -6.30 -3.56 -4.90
N TYR A 138 -5.27 -3.04 -4.25
CA TYR A 138 -3.88 -3.33 -4.58
C TYR A 138 -2.96 -3.12 -3.38
N VAL A 139 -1.89 -3.91 -3.28
CA VAL A 139 -0.86 -3.77 -2.26
C VAL A 139 0.53 -3.97 -2.86
N LYS A 140 1.49 -3.11 -2.47
CA LYS A 140 2.92 -3.31 -2.69
C LYS A 140 3.56 -3.62 -1.35
N ILE A 141 4.44 -4.62 -1.30
CA ILE A 141 5.15 -5.00 -0.09
C ILE A 141 6.62 -5.12 -0.45
N ARG A 142 7.50 -4.55 0.36
CA ARG A 142 8.94 -4.76 0.26
C ARG A 142 9.49 -5.17 1.61
N ILE A 143 10.15 -6.32 1.65
CA ILE A 143 10.81 -6.85 2.84
C ILE A 143 12.31 -6.80 2.57
N ILE A 144 13.09 -6.32 3.54
CA ILE A 144 14.54 -6.27 3.46
C ILE A 144 15.10 -6.84 4.76
N LYS A 145 15.97 -7.83 4.62
CA LYS A 145 16.79 -8.35 5.71
C LYS A 145 18.24 -7.96 5.50
N SER A 146 18.83 -7.37 6.52
CA SER A 146 20.22 -6.92 6.53
C SER A 146 20.98 -7.62 7.66
N GLU A 147 22.12 -8.22 7.35
CA GLU A 147 23.02 -8.86 8.31
C GLU A 147 24.43 -8.31 8.13
N ASN A 148 25.17 -8.12 9.23
CA ASN A 148 26.51 -7.57 9.18
C ASN A 148 27.42 -8.41 8.28
N ASN A 149 28.15 -7.74 7.39
CA ASN A 149 29.07 -8.35 6.43
C ASN A 149 28.42 -9.33 5.44
N LYS A 150 27.11 -9.22 5.22
CA LYS A 150 26.39 -9.95 4.16
C LYS A 150 25.63 -8.98 3.27
N GLU A 151 25.37 -9.42 2.04
CA GLU A 151 24.47 -8.68 1.15
C GLU A 151 23.03 -8.73 1.68
N ASP A 152 22.30 -7.63 1.46
CA ASP A 152 20.90 -7.55 1.82
C ASP A 152 20.06 -8.52 0.99
N ILE A 153 19.12 -9.19 1.66
CA ILE A 153 18.11 -10.02 1.01
C ILE A 153 16.83 -9.20 0.94
N SER A 154 16.28 -9.01 -0.26
CA SER A 154 15.01 -8.32 -0.44
C SER A 154 14.00 -9.13 -1.23
N GLU A 155 12.75 -9.10 -0.78
CA GLU A 155 11.60 -9.62 -1.49
C GLU A 155 10.61 -8.48 -1.73
N THR A 156 10.03 -8.43 -2.93
CA THR A 156 9.00 -7.47 -3.27
C THR A 156 7.78 -8.18 -3.82
N PHE A 157 6.60 -7.79 -3.36
CA PHE A 157 5.31 -8.29 -3.79
C PHE A 157 4.46 -7.13 -4.31
N SER A 158 3.73 -7.40 -5.38
CA SER A 158 2.83 -6.47 -6.05
C SER A 158 1.55 -7.23 -6.34
N LEU A 159 0.55 -7.08 -5.48
CA LEU A 159 -0.63 -7.95 -5.45
C LEU A 159 -1.91 -7.15 -5.64
N SER A 160 -2.72 -7.57 -6.61
CA SER A 160 -4.11 -7.14 -6.79
C SER A 160 -5.05 -7.86 -5.83
N LEU A 161 -6.28 -7.32 -5.67
CA LEU A 161 -7.33 -7.97 -4.89
C LEU A 161 -7.59 -9.43 -5.32
N ALA A 162 -7.61 -9.70 -6.63
CA ALA A 162 -7.82 -11.05 -7.14
C ALA A 162 -6.72 -12.03 -6.69
N GLU A 163 -5.47 -11.58 -6.62
CA GLU A 163 -4.34 -12.40 -6.16
C GLU A 163 -4.38 -12.62 -4.63
N LEU A 164 -4.91 -11.65 -3.88
CA LEU A 164 -5.14 -11.76 -2.45
C LEU A 164 -6.26 -12.77 -2.14
N ASP A 165 -7.33 -12.76 -2.94
CA ASP A 165 -8.51 -13.64 -2.79
C ASP A 165 -8.28 -15.07 -3.27
N ASP A 166 -7.25 -15.31 -4.09
CA ASP A 166 -6.88 -16.65 -4.54
C ASP A 166 -6.60 -17.57 -3.32
N PRO A 167 -7.07 -18.83 -3.29
CA PRO A 167 -6.77 -19.74 -2.17
C PRO A 167 -5.29 -20.13 -2.08
N LYS A 168 -4.50 -19.93 -3.13
CA LYS A 168 -3.08 -20.28 -3.18
C LYS A 168 -2.27 -19.42 -2.21
N GLU A 169 -1.47 -20.08 -1.39
CA GLU A 169 -0.58 -19.41 -0.43
C GLU A 169 0.54 -18.67 -1.16
N ILE A 170 0.72 -17.39 -0.82
CA ILE A 170 1.86 -16.58 -1.28
C ILE A 170 2.89 -16.60 -0.14
N LYS A 171 3.98 -17.33 -0.36
CA LYS A 171 5.03 -17.53 0.64
C LYS A 171 6.14 -16.49 0.46
N SER A 172 6.49 -15.84 1.57
CA SER A 172 7.76 -15.14 1.74
C SER A 172 8.64 -15.96 2.68
N PHE A 173 9.97 -15.80 2.60
CA PHE A 173 10.86 -16.38 3.63
C PHE A 173 10.64 -15.76 5.01
N PHE A 174 9.97 -14.60 5.08
CA PHE A 174 9.84 -13.79 6.30
C PHE A 174 8.44 -13.84 6.90
N ILE A 175 7.41 -13.78 6.05
CA ILE A 175 6.02 -13.64 6.49
C ILE A 175 5.06 -14.52 5.69
N ILE A 176 3.91 -14.83 6.28
CA ILE A 176 2.75 -15.34 5.52
C ILE A 176 2.06 -14.12 4.90
N VAL A 177 2.37 -13.83 3.64
CA VAL A 177 2.06 -12.55 2.99
C VAL A 177 0.58 -12.18 3.11
N LYS A 178 -0.34 -13.11 2.81
CA LYS A 178 -1.78 -12.85 2.87
C LYS A 178 -2.27 -12.52 4.28
N SER A 179 -1.84 -13.29 5.28
CA SER A 179 -2.21 -13.04 6.67
C SER A 179 -1.72 -11.66 7.11
N TRP A 180 -0.49 -11.31 6.76
CA TRP A 180 0.10 -10.02 7.09
C TRP A 180 -0.63 -8.86 6.41
N VAL A 181 -0.98 -8.99 5.12
CA VAL A 181 -1.77 -7.98 4.40
C VAL A 181 -3.13 -7.76 5.07
N ASN A 182 -3.83 -8.83 5.44
CA ASN A 182 -5.13 -8.73 6.08
C ASN A 182 -5.06 -8.06 7.46
N GLU A 183 -4.09 -8.44 8.27
CA GLU A 183 -3.84 -7.83 9.58
C GLU A 183 -3.59 -6.32 9.45
N LYS A 184 -2.64 -5.94 8.58
CA LYS A 184 -2.24 -4.53 8.41
C LYS A 184 -3.32 -3.69 7.74
N ASN A 185 -4.08 -4.26 6.81
CA ASN A 185 -5.25 -3.61 6.24
C ASN A 185 -6.32 -3.33 7.32
N ASN A 186 -6.61 -4.30 8.19
CA ASN A 186 -7.55 -4.11 9.28
C ASN A 186 -7.10 -3.02 10.26
N GLU A 187 -5.81 -2.96 10.58
CA GLU A 187 -5.23 -1.89 11.40
C GLU A 187 -5.36 -0.52 10.72
N ILE A 188 -5.06 -0.41 9.43
CA ILE A 188 -5.25 0.82 8.65
C ILE A 188 -6.70 1.30 8.70
N LEU A 189 -7.66 0.41 8.42
CA LEU A 189 -9.08 0.76 8.45
C LEU A 189 -9.55 1.15 9.85
N LYS A 190 -9.03 0.50 10.89
CA LYS A 190 -9.30 0.85 12.28
C LYS A 190 -8.76 2.24 12.63
N ILE A 191 -7.54 2.59 12.20
CA ILE A 191 -6.98 3.93 12.38
C ILE A 191 -7.83 4.96 11.64
N TYR A 192 -8.20 4.68 10.39
CA TYR A 192 -9.02 5.58 9.57
C TYR A 192 -10.42 5.82 10.16
N ASN A 193 -11.07 4.77 10.67
CA ASN A 193 -12.44 4.85 11.21
C ASN A 193 -12.51 5.37 12.66
N ARG A 194 -11.37 5.58 13.32
CA ARG A 194 -11.28 6.18 14.66
C ARG A 194 -11.26 7.72 14.64
N LYS A 195 -11.40 8.33 13.45
CA LYS A 195 -11.70 9.75 13.29
C LYS A 195 -12.85 10.20 14.20
#